data_AF-A0A1G5I2L5-F1
#
_entry.id   AF-A0A1G5I2L5-F1
#
_cell.length_a   1.000
_cell.length_b   1.000
_cell.length_c   1.000
_cell.angle_alpha   90.00
_cell.angle_beta   90.00
_cell.angle_gamma   90.00
#
_symmetry.space_group_name_H-M   'P 1'
#
loop_
_entity.id
_entity.type
_entity.pdbx_description
1 polymer ?
#
loop_
_entity_poly.entity_id
_entity_poly.type
_entity_poly.pdbx_seq_one_letter_code
_entity_poly.pdbx_strand_id
1 'polypeptide(L)' 'MFQFGMIFLFIGALMVYATGLIVRIIKRPPFNNVLFVKISGLVFTIIGAIMIFLSQYPEKLEFLRIV' A
#
# COMPACT_ATOMS: atom_id res chain seq x y z
N MET A 1 -4.75 -2.73 -13.79
CA MET A 1 -3.77 -2.02 -12.91
C MET A 1 -4.42 -1.52 -11.62
N PHE A 2 -5.59 -0.87 -11.69
CA PHE A 2 -6.33 -0.39 -10.52
C PHE A 2 -6.59 -1.45 -9.43
N GLN A 3 -7.14 -2.62 -9.78
CA GLN A 3 -7.41 -3.70 -8.82
C GLN A 3 -6.16 -4.20 -8.11
N PHE A 4 -5.04 -4.34 -8.82
CA PHE A 4 -3.76 -4.71 -8.21
C PHE A 4 -3.27 -3.62 -7.26
N GLY A 5 -3.40 -2.34 -7.63
CA GLY A 5 -3.07 -1.23 -6.75
C GLY A 5 -3.92 -1.22 -5.47
N MET A 6 -5.22 -1.52 -5.57
CA MET A 6 -6.11 -1.69 -4.42
C MET A 6 -5.65 -2.83 -3.49
N ILE A 7 -5.32 -3.99 -4.04
CA ILE A 7 -4.82 -5.14 -3.26
C ILE A 7 -3.54 -4.76 -2.51
N PHE A 8 -2.58 -4.13 -3.18
CA PHE A 8 -1.33 -3.67 -2.57
C PHE A 8 -1.57 -2.63 -1.46
N LEU A 9 -2.50 -1.71 -1.69
CA LEU A 9 -2.87 -0.68 -0.72
C LEU A 9 -3.51 -1.29 0.53
N PHE A 10 -4.44 -2.24 0.38
CA PHE A 10 -5.08 -2.90 1.51
C PHE A 10 -4.12 -3.80 2.30
N ILE A 11 -3.26 -4.56 1.61
CA ILE A 11 -2.25 -5.41 2.27
C ILE A 11 -1.24 -4.53 3.01
N GLY A 12 -0.75 -3.48 2.37
CA GLY A 12 0.18 -2.53 2.99
C GLY A 12 -0.41 -1.85 4.23
N ALA A 13 -1.64 -1.34 4.13
CA ALA A 13 -2.35 -0.75 5.26
C ALA A 13 -2.55 -1.76 6.39
N LEU A 14 -2.94 -3.00 6.08
CA LEU A 14 -3.12 -4.06 7.07
C LEU A 14 -1.81 -4.36 7.79
N MET A 15 -0.66 -4.42 7.10
CA MET A 15 0.65 -4.62 7.75
C MET A 15 1.03 -3.47 8.70
N VAL A 16 0.72 -2.23 8.33
CA VAL A 16 1.03 -1.04 9.15
C VAL A 16 0.14 -0.94 10.40
N TYR A 17 -1.15 -1.23 10.27
CA TYR A 17 -2.11 -1.11 11.37
C TYR A 17 -2.20 -2.39 12.23
N ALA A 18 -2.11 -3.57 11.63
CA ALA A 18 -2.16 -4.85 12.33
C ALA A 18 -0.81 -5.24 12.96
N THR A 19 0.23 -4.38 12.91
CA THR A 19 1.54 -4.67 13.51
C THR A 19 1.39 -5.06 14.99
N GLY A 20 0.48 -4.43 15.74
CA GLY A 20 0.23 -4.78 17.14
C GLY A 20 -0.29 -6.21 17.35
N LEU A 21 -1.15 -6.70 16.45
CA LEU A 21 -1.62 -8.09 16.45
C LEU A 21 -0.50 -9.05 16.04
N ILE A 22 0.24 -8.72 14.99
CA ILE A 22 1.38 -9.50 14.50
C ILE A 22 2.43 -9.66 15.59
N VAL A 23 2.75 -8.58 16.32
CA VAL A 23 3.72 -8.56 17.42
C VAL A 23 3.27 -9.41 18.61
N ARG A 24 1.96 -9.44 18.91
CA ARG A 24 1.40 -10.32 19.95
C ARG A 24 1.52 -11.79 19.59
N ILE A 25 1.29 -12.14 18.32
CA ILE A 25 1.40 -13.52 17.82
C ILE A 25 2.87 -13.99 17.84
N ILE A 26 3.81 -13.12 17.49
CA ILE A 26 5.24 -13.46 17.33
C ILE A 26 6.01 -13.50 18.68
N LYS A 27 5.37 -13.20 19.82
CA LYS A 27 6.00 -13.15 21.17
C LYS A 27 7.26 -12.26 21.23
N ARG A 28 7.05 -10.96 21.46
CA ARG A 28 8.11 -9.93 21.66
C ARG A 28 9.24 -9.98 20.61
N PRO A 29 8.92 -9.72 19.33
CA PRO A 29 9.96 -9.38 18.36
C PRO A 29 10.77 -8.15 18.84
N PRO A 30 12.08 -8.10 18.58
CA PRO A 30 12.89 -6.91 18.86
C PRO A 30 12.30 -5.70 18.14
N PHE A 31 12.47 -4.50 18.72
CA PHE A 31 11.91 -3.24 18.19
C PHE A 31 12.20 -3.04 16.69
N ASN A 32 13.39 -3.44 16.24
CA ASN A 32 13.80 -3.39 14.83
C ASN A 32 12.87 -4.18 13.89
N ASN A 33 12.36 -5.33 14.33
CA ASN A 33 11.45 -6.15 13.50
C ASN A 33 10.08 -5.48 13.35
N VAL A 34 9.60 -4.81 14.40
CA VAL A 34 8.32 -4.05 14.35
C VAL A 34 8.43 -2.89 13.38
N LEU A 35 9.55 -2.16 13.44
CA LEU A 35 9.85 -1.06 12.54
C LEU A 35 9.93 -1.56 11.09
N PHE A 36 10.58 -2.70 10.86
CA PHE A 36 10.72 -3.30 9.53
C PHE A 36 9.36 -3.70 8.92
N VAL A 37 8.46 -4.29 9.72
CA VAL A 37 7.10 -4.64 9.27
C VAL A 37 6.30 -3.37 8.91
N LYS A 38 6.43 -2.30 9.69
CA LYS A 38 5.76 -1.03 9.38
C LYS A 38 6.31 -0.39 8.11
N ILE A 39 7.63 -0.33 7.96
CA ILE A 39 8.28 0.28 6.79
C ILE A 39 7.89 -0.50 5.53
N SER A 40 7.98 -1.83 5.57
CA SER A 40 7.57 -2.66 4.43
C SER A 40 6.09 -2.45 4.06
N GLY A 41 5.18 -2.47 5.04
CA GLY A 41 3.76 -2.17 4.79
C GLY A 41 3.52 -0.77 4.20
N LEU A 42 4.30 0.24 4.62
CA LEU A 42 4.25 1.59 4.07
C LEU A 42 4.68 1.61 2.59
N VAL A 43 5.77 0.91 2.25
CA VAL A 43 6.24 0.77 0.87
C VAL A 43 5.18 0.10 0.00
N PHE A 44 4.56 -0.99 0.47
CA PHE A 44 3.45 -1.65 -0.25
C PHE A 44 2.27 -0.70 -0.49
N THR A 45 1.93 0.12 0.50
CA THR A 45 0.85 1.11 0.40
C THR A 45 1.16 2.19 -0.64
N ILE A 46 2.38 2.72 -0.64
CA ILE A 46 2.83 3.75 -1.59
C ILE A 46 2.81 3.20 -3.02
N ILE A 47 3.33 1.99 -3.24
CA ILE A 47 3.31 1.34 -4.56
C ILE A 47 1.86 1.14 -5.02
N GLY A 48 0.98 0.65 -4.15
CA GLY A 48 -0.43 0.47 -4.46
C GLY A 48 -1.13 1.78 -4.84
N ALA A 49 -0.87 2.86 -4.10
CA ALA A 49 -1.39 4.18 -4.39
C ALA A 49 -0.91 4.71 -5.75
N ILE A 50 0.38 4.57 -6.07
CA ILE A 50 0.93 4.95 -7.37
C ILE A 50 0.25 4.18 -8.49
N MET A 51 0.07 2.86 -8.35
CA MET A 51 -0.60 2.04 -9.36
C MET A 51 -2.07 2.44 -9.56
N ILE A 52 -2.77 2.82 -8.49
CA ILE A 52 -4.13 3.35 -8.58
C ILE A 52 -4.13 4.66 -9.36
N PHE A 53 -3.30 5.63 -8.96
CA PHE A 53 -3.21 6.95 -9.59
C PHE A 53 -2.84 6.85 -11.09
N LEU A 54 -1.85 6.03 -11.42
CA LEU A 54 -1.45 5.82 -12.81
C LEU A 54 -2.52 5.10 -13.63
N SER A 55 -3.33 4.22 -13.02
CA SER A 55 -4.46 3.58 -13.71
C SER A 55 -5.69 4.46 -13.84
N GLN A 56 -5.80 5.51 -13.01
CA GLN A 56 -6.85 6.52 -13.09
C GLN A 56 -6.49 7.67 -14.04
N TYR A 57 -5.25 7.75 -14.54
CA TYR A 57 -4.94 8.56 -15.72
C TYR A 57 -5.80 8.04 -16.88
N PRO A 58 -6.85 8.76 -17.25
CA PRO A 58 -7.95 8.14 -17.94
C PRO A 58 -7.81 8.39 -19.44
N GLU A 59 -8.04 7.33 -20.22
CA GLU A 59 -8.51 7.45 -21.61
C GLU A 59 -9.76 8.35 -21.71
N LYS A 60 -10.48 8.53 -20.59
CA LYS A 60 -11.60 9.49 -20.48
C LYS A 60 -11.20 10.96 -20.29
N LEU A 61 -9.92 11.34 -20.25
CA LEU A 61 -9.51 12.75 -20.36
C LEU A 61 -9.10 13.10 -21.81
N GLU A 62 -9.35 12.22 -22.78
CA GLU A 62 -9.25 12.57 -24.20
C GLU A 62 -10.11 13.77 -24.58
N PHE A 63 -11.23 14.02 -23.90
CA PHE A 63 -12.05 15.22 -24.15
C PHE A 63 -11.39 16.53 -23.68
N LEU A 64 -10.39 16.49 -22.79
CA LEU A 64 -9.58 17.65 -22.40
C LEU A 64 -8.29 17.77 -23.23
N ARG A 65 -8.06 16.86 -24.20
CA ARG A 65 -6.98 16.98 -25.17
C ARG A 65 -7.37 18.05 -26.19
N ILE A 66 -7.21 19.32 -25.79
CA ILE A 66 -7.33 20.46 -26.70
C ILE A 66 -6.18 20.32 -27.71
N VAL A 67 -6.57 20.06 -28.96
CA VAL A 67 -5.73 20.18 -30.16
C VAL A 67 -5.31 21.64 -30.35
#